data_AF-A0A1G5XJP3-F1
#
_entry.id   AF-A0A1G5XJP3-F1
#
_cell.length_a   1.000
_cell.length_b   1.000
_cell.length_c   1.000
_cell.angle_alpha   90.00
_cell.angle_beta   90.00
_cell.angle_gamma   90.00
#
_symmetry.space_group_name_H-M   'P 1'
#
loop_
_entity.id
_entity.type
_entity.pdbx_description
1 polymer ?
#
loop_
_entity_poly.entity_id
_entity_poly.type
_entity_poly.pdbx_seq_one_letter_code
_entity_poly.pdbx_strand_id
1 'polypeptide(L)'
;MADAIKKLISDRRQLGEGIYLLYFALMVGARAAGLYEGMTIYNISLVLGLGLFVLKMIVTQHTVKEYVVAALFLALGGIVYIHTGEKGLFVCFTMMLGMKGVSTVKAIRTGGIVAGVFIIFKVFHGVFGLLPEIYYPQERDGVGLMFRHALGYAHPNTLHMNVLMLTMMLMFLLTVALMRNHDVNTQRMSRFVLILASVMAFMFNVYIFLYSGSRTGLLASFIYLFINAYLYLRGKIGIFEKICLYISFPFVCFISIVLPFLLDGKMFEFVDRTVFTTRFSLARYFWSNNRISLFGIRLLNPEEHLRTYGIDMAQLYLFLQLGLVAFVVITALTIWFINRAIQKDMRAELAVLMGMLFLGMWEPLLYNLGFKNFIYVFMGQLLYEALSGAVVTEDERTEKSLSYFQNINPELMKTTLSIISIGLVVGIVASTLYLTSTKTPDYLYGDREQSEAGESFGMDPMYISEAEIAHIEDGGNIVIGYVDETVPMYQFGSEIAEMEYQKRAISFGVWSGAFATVCLLLLNKRRKRYNANV
;
A
#
# COMPACT_ATOMS: atom_id res chain seq x y z
N MET A 1 -2.64 -25.39 41.67
CA MET A 1 -3.01 -23.96 41.64
C MET A 1 -2.10 -23.15 40.72
N ALA A 2 -0.77 -23.26 40.82
CA ALA A 2 0.18 -22.58 39.92
C ALA A 2 0.00 -22.92 38.42
N ASP A 3 -0.28 -24.18 38.08
CA ASP A 3 -0.48 -24.60 36.68
C ASP A 3 -1.81 -24.09 36.10
N ALA A 4 -2.85 -24.02 36.93
CA ALA A 4 -4.13 -23.44 36.53
C ALA A 4 -4.00 -21.92 36.27
N ILE A 5 -3.22 -21.21 37.09
CA ILE A 5 -2.92 -19.79 36.90
C ILE A 5 -2.09 -19.57 35.62
N LYS A 6 -1.06 -20.40 35.39
CA LYS A 6 -0.24 -20.33 34.15
C LYS A 6 -1.09 -20.59 32.90
N LYS A 7 -1.96 -21.61 32.94
CA LYS A 7 -2.88 -21.93 31.84
C LYS A 7 -3.83 -20.76 31.54
N LEU A 8 -4.43 -20.19 32.58
CA LEU A 8 -5.36 -19.06 32.44
C LEU A 8 -4.68 -17.79 31.89
N ILE A 9 -3.43 -17.53 32.26
CA ILE A 9 -2.62 -16.44 31.70
C ILE A 9 -2.29 -16.69 30.22
N SER A 10 -1.92 -17.93 29.87
CA SER A 10 -1.66 -18.34 28.48
C SER A 10 -2.91 -18.18 27.60
N ASP A 11 -4.06 -18.64 28.08
CA ASP A 11 -5.33 -18.58 27.36
C ASP A 11 -5.75 -17.11 27.12
N ARG A 12 -5.58 -16.24 28.13
CA ARG A 12 -5.83 -14.79 27.98
C ARG A 12 -4.89 -14.14 26.97
N ARG A 13 -3.62 -14.53 26.95
CA ARG A 13 -2.63 -14.00 25.99
C ARG A 13 -2.99 -14.40 24.55
N GLN A 14 -3.33 -15.66 24.32
CA GLN A 14 -3.76 -16.15 23.00
C GLN A 14 -5.05 -15.48 22.54
N LEU A 15 -6.04 -15.35 23.43
CA LEU A 15 -7.29 -14.65 23.13
C LEU A 15 -7.02 -13.19 22.77
N GLY A 16 -6.21 -12.49 23.57
CA GLY A 16 -5.81 -11.12 23.30
C GLY A 16 -5.07 -10.98 21.97
N GLU A 17 -4.21 -11.92 21.60
CA GLU A 17 -3.56 -11.90 20.28
C GLU A 17 -4.58 -12.09 19.15
N GLY A 18 -5.48 -13.07 19.27
CA GLY A 18 -6.53 -13.34 18.29
C GLY A 18 -7.45 -12.14 18.05
N ILE A 19 -7.87 -11.44 19.11
CA ILE A 19 -8.68 -10.22 19.00
C ILE A 19 -7.95 -9.13 18.21
N TYR A 20 -6.65 -8.92 18.47
CA TYR A 20 -5.87 -7.94 17.72
C TYR A 20 -5.70 -8.32 16.25
N LEU A 21 -5.45 -9.60 15.96
CA LEU A 21 -5.35 -10.07 14.57
C LEU A 21 -6.66 -9.90 13.81
N LEU A 22 -7.81 -10.12 14.48
CA LEU A 22 -9.13 -9.87 13.90
C LEU A 22 -9.36 -8.36 13.66
N TYR A 23 -9.00 -7.51 14.62
CA TYR A 23 -9.02 -6.05 14.46
C TYR A 23 -8.19 -5.61 13.24
N PHE A 24 -6.95 -6.09 13.15
CA PHE A 24 -6.05 -5.75 12.07
C PHE A 24 -6.56 -6.26 10.72
N ALA A 25 -7.07 -7.50 10.66
CA ALA A 25 -7.68 -8.08 9.46
C ALA A 25 -8.89 -7.26 8.99
N LEU A 26 -9.79 -6.88 9.89
CA LEU A 26 -10.97 -6.09 9.57
C LEU A 26 -10.58 -4.73 8.99
N MET A 27 -9.66 -4.02 9.65
CA MET A 27 -9.27 -2.67 9.25
C MET A 27 -8.46 -2.65 7.95
N VAL A 28 -7.49 -3.56 7.79
CA VAL A 28 -6.75 -3.72 6.52
C VAL A 28 -7.69 -4.19 5.41
N GLY A 29 -8.59 -5.14 5.70
CA GLY A 29 -9.55 -5.69 4.74
C GLY A 29 -10.52 -4.64 4.22
N ALA A 30 -11.08 -3.80 5.10
CA ALA A 30 -11.97 -2.71 4.69
C ALA A 30 -11.29 -1.76 3.69
N ARG A 31 -10.02 -1.42 3.93
CA ARG A 31 -9.26 -0.52 3.06
C ARG A 31 -8.79 -1.18 1.77
N ALA A 32 -8.37 -2.44 1.83
CA ALA A 32 -8.04 -3.25 0.65
C ALA A 32 -9.28 -3.51 -0.23
N ALA A 33 -10.47 -3.62 0.37
CA ALA A 33 -11.73 -3.66 -0.35
C ALA A 33 -12.13 -2.31 -0.96
N GLY A 34 -11.30 -1.26 -0.82
CA GLY A 34 -11.53 0.06 -1.39
C GLY A 34 -12.58 0.91 -0.67
N LEU A 35 -12.98 0.53 0.55
CA LEU A 35 -13.89 1.33 1.35
C LEU A 35 -13.19 2.58 1.87
N TYR A 36 -13.86 3.73 1.86
CA TYR A 36 -13.30 5.01 2.29
C TYR A 36 -14.26 5.84 3.15
N GLU A 37 -13.72 6.91 3.73
CA GLU A 37 -14.47 7.79 4.63
C GLU A 37 -15.69 8.39 3.93
N GLY A 38 -16.83 8.38 4.62
CA GLY A 38 -18.13 8.77 4.05
C GLY A 38 -19.00 7.58 3.66
N MET A 39 -18.42 6.40 3.41
CA MET A 39 -19.21 5.18 3.18
C MET A 39 -19.72 4.59 4.49
N THR A 40 -21.02 4.26 4.55
CA THR A 40 -21.65 3.64 5.71
C THR A 40 -20.95 2.36 6.16
N ILE A 41 -20.59 1.49 5.20
CA ILE A 41 -19.90 0.22 5.47
C ILE A 41 -18.51 0.45 6.09
N TYR A 42 -17.81 1.50 5.64
CA TYR A 42 -16.52 1.86 6.21
C TYR A 42 -16.66 2.35 7.65
N ASN A 43 -17.67 3.18 7.93
CA ASN A 43 -17.95 3.66 9.28
C ASN A 43 -18.31 2.50 10.23
N ILE A 44 -19.10 1.52 9.77
CA ILE A 44 -19.39 0.30 10.54
C ILE A 44 -18.10 -0.46 10.87
N SER A 45 -17.21 -0.61 9.88
CA SER A 45 -15.93 -1.29 10.05
C SER A 45 -15.04 -0.59 11.09
N LEU A 46 -15.03 0.76 11.10
CA LEU A 46 -14.32 1.55 12.11
C LEU A 46 -14.87 1.34 13.52
N VAL A 47 -16.19 1.33 13.69
CA VAL A 47 -16.83 1.13 15.01
C VAL A 47 -16.55 -0.29 15.53
N LEU A 48 -16.68 -1.30 14.67
CA LEU A 48 -16.33 -2.68 15.01
C LEU A 48 -14.84 -2.82 15.35
N GLY A 49 -13.97 -2.16 14.57
CA GLY A 49 -12.54 -2.12 14.84
C GLY A 49 -12.23 -1.51 16.22
N LEU A 50 -12.86 -0.39 16.55
CA LEU A 50 -12.71 0.22 17.87
C LEU A 50 -13.22 -0.69 18.99
N GLY A 51 -14.34 -1.37 18.79
CA GLY A 51 -14.87 -2.36 19.73
C GLY A 51 -13.89 -3.51 19.99
N LEU A 52 -13.26 -4.04 18.93
CA LEU A 52 -12.23 -5.06 19.05
C LEU A 52 -10.98 -4.54 19.78
N PHE A 53 -10.57 -3.29 19.53
CA PHE A 53 -9.48 -2.65 20.28
C PHE A 53 -9.81 -2.51 21.78
N VAL A 54 -11.02 -2.06 22.13
CA VAL A 54 -11.44 -1.95 23.54
C VAL A 54 -11.45 -3.33 24.19
N LEU A 55 -12.00 -4.34 23.52
CA LEU A 55 -11.98 -5.72 24.00
C LEU A 55 -10.55 -6.23 24.21
N LYS A 56 -9.64 -5.92 23.29
CA LYS A 56 -8.20 -6.24 23.42
C LYS A 56 -7.59 -5.63 24.68
N MET A 57 -7.89 -4.36 24.97
CA MET A 57 -7.38 -3.64 26.16
C MET A 57 -7.95 -4.18 27.48
N ILE A 58 -9.16 -4.75 27.46
CA ILE A 58 -9.79 -5.39 28.63
C ILE A 58 -9.21 -6.80 28.89
N VAL A 59 -9.04 -7.59 27.83
CA VAL A 59 -8.57 -8.99 27.93
C VAL A 59 -7.08 -9.07 28.27
N THR A 60 -6.28 -8.16 27.71
CA THR A 60 -4.84 -8.14 27.91
C THR A 60 -4.51 -7.50 29.26
N GLN A 61 -3.65 -8.14 30.06
CA GLN A 61 -3.20 -7.54 31.31
C GLN A 61 -2.24 -6.39 31.01
N HIS A 62 -2.53 -5.19 31.50
CA HIS A 62 -1.65 -4.03 31.41
C HIS A 62 -1.22 -3.55 32.80
N THR A 63 -0.01 -3.02 32.88
CA THR A 63 0.51 -2.31 34.05
C THR A 63 -0.04 -0.89 34.07
N VAL A 64 0.00 -0.25 35.24
CA VAL A 64 -0.41 1.16 35.39
C VAL A 64 0.37 2.06 34.43
N LYS A 65 1.68 1.84 34.26
CA LYS A 65 2.52 2.61 33.33
C LYS A 65 2.04 2.49 31.89
N GLU A 66 1.68 1.28 31.45
CA GLU A 66 1.17 1.06 30.10
C GLU A 66 -0.20 1.72 29.88
N TYR A 67 -1.10 1.68 30.88
CA TYR A 67 -2.37 2.40 30.81
C TYR A 67 -2.18 3.91 30.72
N VAL A 68 -1.25 4.48 31.49
CA VAL A 68 -0.94 5.92 31.44
C VAL A 68 -0.44 6.30 30.04
N VAL A 69 0.51 5.54 29.48
CA VAL A 69 1.02 5.80 28.12
C VAL A 69 -0.08 5.67 27.07
N ALA A 70 -0.90 4.62 27.15
CA ALA A 70 -2.04 4.44 26.26
C ALA A 70 -3.04 5.60 26.35
N ALA A 71 -3.36 6.04 27.57
CA ALA A 71 -4.26 7.17 27.81
C ALA A 71 -3.70 8.47 27.23
N LEU A 72 -2.40 8.74 27.35
CA LEU A 72 -1.78 9.94 26.77
C LEU A 72 -1.87 9.98 25.24
N PHE A 73 -1.56 8.87 24.57
CA PHE A 73 -1.69 8.78 23.10
C PHE A 73 -3.15 8.92 22.66
N LEU A 74 -4.07 8.21 23.30
CA LEU A 74 -5.50 8.29 22.96
C LEU A 74 -6.09 9.68 23.26
N ALA A 75 -5.66 10.33 24.35
CA ALA A 75 -6.06 11.69 24.67
C ALA A 75 -5.58 12.68 23.61
N LEU A 76 -4.33 12.56 23.16
CA LEU A 76 -3.83 13.39 22.06
C LEU A 76 -4.64 13.18 20.78
N GLY A 77 -4.88 11.93 20.38
CA GLY A 77 -5.71 11.62 19.22
C GLY A 77 -7.14 12.16 19.34
N GLY A 78 -7.74 12.08 20.53
CA GLY A 78 -9.06 12.60 20.83
C GLY A 78 -9.13 14.13 20.81
N ILE A 79 -8.14 14.82 21.38
CA ILE A 79 -8.04 16.29 21.34
C ILE A 79 -7.91 16.77 19.89
N VAL A 80 -7.03 16.14 19.09
CA VAL A 80 -6.89 16.45 17.67
C VAL A 80 -8.22 16.23 16.94
N TYR A 81 -8.91 15.12 17.18
CA TYR A 81 -10.22 14.85 16.57
C TYR A 81 -11.26 15.94 16.92
N ILE A 82 -11.32 16.38 18.18
CA ILE A 82 -12.26 17.44 18.61
C ILE A 82 -12.01 18.75 17.87
N HIS A 83 -10.74 19.12 17.64
CA HIS A 83 -10.39 20.38 16.99
C HIS A 83 -10.42 20.35 15.45
N THR A 84 -10.22 19.18 14.85
CA THR A 84 -10.02 19.04 13.40
C THR A 84 -11.19 18.30 12.72
N GLY A 85 -11.77 17.31 13.40
CA GLY A 85 -12.63 16.27 12.83
C GLY A 85 -11.86 15.07 12.26
N GLU A 86 -10.53 15.10 12.25
CA GLU A 86 -9.67 14.07 11.69
C GLU A 86 -9.52 12.88 12.64
N LYS A 87 -9.80 11.68 12.13
CA LYS A 87 -9.75 10.42 12.92
C LYS A 87 -8.44 9.64 12.72
N GLY A 88 -7.62 10.04 11.75
CA GLY A 88 -6.46 9.25 11.30
C GLY A 88 -5.45 8.97 12.41
N LEU A 89 -5.08 10.00 13.18
CA LEU A 89 -4.12 9.85 14.28
C LEU A 89 -4.61 8.89 15.37
N PHE A 90 -5.91 8.93 15.68
CA PHE A 90 -6.52 8.02 16.65
C PHE A 90 -6.38 6.56 16.20
N VAL A 91 -6.66 6.30 14.92
CA VAL A 91 -6.52 4.96 14.31
C VAL A 91 -5.06 4.48 14.27
N CYS A 92 -4.10 5.37 14.02
CA CYS A 92 -2.68 5.06 14.12
C CYS A 92 -2.30 4.61 15.54
N PHE A 93 -2.79 5.32 16.57
CA PHE A 93 -2.49 4.98 17.96
C PHE A 93 -3.16 3.69 18.41
N THR A 94 -4.41 3.40 18.02
CA THR A 94 -5.03 2.11 18.35
C THR A 94 -4.32 0.93 17.68
N MET A 95 -3.81 1.11 16.46
CA MET A 95 -2.95 0.12 15.79
C MET A 95 -1.67 -0.14 16.59
N MET A 96 -1.01 0.91 17.08
CA MET A 96 0.21 0.79 17.89
C MET A 96 -0.05 0.16 19.27
N LEU A 97 -1.04 0.67 19.99
CA LEU A 97 -1.32 0.29 21.38
C LEU A 97 -1.91 -1.12 21.50
N GLY A 98 -2.55 -1.64 20.44
CA GLY A 98 -3.08 -3.00 20.43
C GLY A 98 -2.01 -4.10 20.38
N MET A 99 -0.75 -3.76 20.08
CA MET A 99 0.34 -4.73 19.84
C MET A 99 0.84 -5.48 21.08
N LYS A 100 0.33 -5.20 22.29
CA LYS A 100 0.82 -5.88 23.49
C LYS A 100 0.64 -7.40 23.38
N GLY A 101 1.77 -8.11 23.44
CA GLY A 101 1.82 -9.57 23.39
C GLY A 101 1.50 -10.16 22.01
N VAL A 102 1.57 -9.35 20.94
CA VAL A 102 1.29 -9.76 19.56
C VAL A 102 2.59 -9.78 18.77
N SER A 103 2.79 -10.84 17.97
CA SER A 103 3.88 -10.90 16.98
C SER A 103 3.63 -9.95 15.80
N THR A 104 4.64 -9.18 15.42
CA THR A 104 4.60 -8.34 14.21
C THR A 104 4.54 -9.17 12.94
N VAL A 105 5.24 -10.32 12.89
CA VAL A 105 5.15 -11.24 11.76
C VAL A 105 3.72 -11.73 11.58
N LYS A 106 3.05 -12.16 12.65
CA LYS A 106 1.65 -12.60 12.57
C LYS A 106 0.72 -11.47 12.12
N ALA A 107 0.88 -10.26 12.67
CA ALA A 107 0.07 -9.11 12.29
C ALA A 107 0.23 -8.78 10.80
N ILE A 108 1.46 -8.61 10.32
CA ILE A 108 1.73 -8.28 8.91
C ILE A 108 1.35 -9.42 7.98
N ARG A 109 1.50 -10.68 8.39
CA ARG A 109 1.01 -11.84 7.63
C ARG A 109 -0.50 -11.83 7.49
N THR A 110 -1.23 -11.59 8.57
CA THR A 110 -2.70 -11.47 8.53
C THR A 110 -3.11 -10.34 7.60
N GLY A 111 -2.49 -9.16 7.72
CA GLY A 111 -2.74 -8.04 6.83
C GLY A 111 -2.43 -8.37 5.37
N GLY A 112 -1.28 -8.96 5.09
CA GLY A 112 -0.85 -9.32 3.74
C GLY A 112 -1.74 -10.37 3.07
N ILE A 113 -2.25 -11.36 3.82
CA ILE A 113 -3.21 -12.34 3.29
C ILE A 113 -4.54 -11.67 2.97
N VAL A 114 -5.09 -10.93 3.93
CA VAL A 114 -6.41 -10.29 3.77
C VAL A 114 -6.36 -9.25 2.65
N ALA A 115 -5.36 -8.36 2.66
CA ALA A 115 -5.15 -7.37 1.61
C ALA A 115 -4.89 -8.04 0.26
N GLY A 116 -4.06 -9.08 0.23
CA GLY A 116 -3.73 -9.82 -0.98
C GLY A 116 -4.97 -10.39 -1.67
N VAL A 117 -5.87 -11.02 -0.93
CA VAL A 117 -7.13 -11.55 -1.47
C VAL A 117 -7.97 -10.45 -2.10
N PHE A 118 -8.24 -9.35 -1.38
CA PHE A 118 -9.07 -8.27 -1.90
C PHE A 118 -8.42 -7.53 -3.09
N ILE A 119 -7.14 -7.22 -3.00
CA ILE A 119 -6.42 -6.47 -4.04
C ILE A 119 -6.32 -7.30 -5.32
N ILE A 120 -5.88 -8.57 -5.23
CA ILE A 120 -5.75 -9.44 -6.41
C ILE A 120 -7.11 -9.68 -7.04
N PHE A 121 -8.15 -9.92 -6.23
CA PHE A 121 -9.52 -10.06 -6.72
C PHE A 121 -9.99 -8.81 -7.48
N LYS A 122 -9.77 -7.61 -6.94
CA LYS A 122 -10.16 -6.36 -7.61
C LYS A 122 -9.39 -6.11 -8.89
N VAL A 123 -8.06 -6.29 -8.89
CA VAL A 123 -7.26 -6.11 -10.11
C VAL A 123 -7.71 -7.10 -11.17
N PHE A 124 -7.94 -8.37 -10.82
CA PHE A 124 -8.45 -9.37 -11.75
C PHE A 124 -9.81 -8.97 -12.33
N HIS A 125 -10.80 -8.68 -11.48
CA HIS A 125 -12.14 -8.32 -11.94
C HIS A 125 -12.16 -7.03 -12.75
N GLY A 126 -11.38 -6.00 -12.36
CA GLY A 126 -11.31 -4.74 -13.09
C GLY A 126 -10.68 -4.91 -14.47
N VAL A 127 -9.55 -5.62 -14.56
CA VAL A 127 -8.83 -5.83 -15.82
C VAL A 127 -9.67 -6.59 -16.87
N PHE A 128 -10.49 -7.54 -16.42
CA PHE A 128 -11.37 -8.30 -17.30
C PHE A 128 -12.78 -7.68 -17.44
N GLY A 129 -13.01 -6.47 -16.92
CA GLY A 129 -14.31 -5.79 -17.03
C GLY A 129 -15.47 -6.50 -16.33
N LEU A 130 -15.18 -7.38 -15.37
CA LEU A 130 -16.20 -8.17 -14.65
C LEU A 130 -16.97 -7.36 -13.61
N LEU A 131 -16.43 -6.20 -13.22
CA LEU A 131 -17.07 -5.26 -12.31
C LEU A 131 -17.00 -3.85 -12.91
N PRO A 132 -18.02 -3.00 -12.68
CA PRO A 132 -17.97 -1.61 -13.08
C PRO A 132 -16.74 -0.93 -12.48
N GLU A 133 -16.05 -0.14 -13.29
CA GLU A 133 -14.87 0.59 -12.86
C GLU A 133 -14.94 2.07 -13.18
N ILE A 134 -14.04 2.82 -12.54
CA ILE A 134 -13.87 4.25 -12.77
C ILE A 134 -12.54 4.40 -13.51
N TYR A 135 -12.57 5.14 -14.61
CA TYR A 135 -11.38 5.56 -15.32
C TYR A 135 -11.40 7.07 -15.57
N TYR A 136 -10.22 7.61 -15.84
CA TYR A 136 -10.03 9.02 -16.14
C TYR A 136 -9.17 9.15 -17.39
N PRO A 137 -9.71 9.71 -18.49
CA PRO A 137 -8.88 10.13 -19.61
C PRO A 137 -7.96 11.27 -19.14
N GLN A 138 -6.68 11.22 -19.48
CA GLN A 138 -5.73 12.26 -19.08
C GLN A 138 -4.59 12.38 -20.10
N GLU A 139 -4.31 13.60 -20.53
CA GLU A 139 -3.11 13.90 -21.31
C GLU A 139 -1.86 13.90 -20.42
N ARG A 140 -0.81 13.25 -20.93
CA ARG A 140 0.49 13.17 -20.26
C ARG A 140 1.59 13.54 -21.23
N ASP A 141 2.43 14.48 -20.82
CA ASP A 141 3.66 14.84 -21.54
C ASP A 141 4.48 13.58 -21.89
N GLY A 142 4.73 13.38 -23.18
CA GLY A 142 5.51 12.28 -23.75
C GLY A 142 4.77 10.96 -23.99
N VAL A 143 3.51 10.84 -23.58
CA VAL A 143 2.66 9.64 -23.81
C VAL A 143 1.41 9.98 -24.62
N GLY A 144 0.92 11.22 -24.53
CA GLY A 144 -0.36 11.63 -25.13
C GLY A 144 -1.53 11.36 -24.19
N LEU A 145 -2.73 11.31 -24.76
CA LEU A 145 -3.96 11.01 -24.04
C LEU A 145 -3.97 9.53 -23.64
N MET A 146 -4.16 9.23 -22.35
CA MET A 146 -4.20 7.86 -21.83
C MET A 146 -5.35 7.68 -20.84
N PHE A 147 -5.91 6.47 -20.78
CA PHE A 147 -6.90 6.13 -19.77
C PHE A 147 -6.21 5.62 -18.51
N ARG A 148 -6.53 6.25 -17.38
CA ARG A 148 -6.08 5.85 -16.05
C ARG A 148 -7.20 5.11 -15.35
N HIS A 149 -7.01 3.81 -15.20
CA HIS A 149 -7.98 2.89 -14.62
C HIS A 149 -7.79 2.80 -13.10
N ALA A 150 -8.90 2.81 -12.37
CA ALA A 150 -8.92 2.61 -10.93
C ALA A 150 -9.14 1.14 -10.52
N LEU A 151 -9.53 0.25 -11.44
CA LEU A 151 -9.72 -1.19 -11.21
C LEU A 151 -10.53 -1.49 -9.93
N GLY A 152 -11.68 -0.83 -9.80
CA GLY A 152 -12.58 -0.97 -8.65
C GLY A 152 -12.21 -0.15 -7.40
N TYR A 153 -11.20 0.72 -7.45
CA TYR A 153 -10.96 1.73 -6.42
C TYR A 153 -11.56 3.09 -6.81
N ALA A 154 -11.66 4.00 -5.83
CA ALA A 154 -12.16 5.35 -6.06
C ALA A 154 -11.24 6.20 -6.97
N HIS A 155 -9.95 5.83 -7.06
CA HIS A 155 -8.97 6.60 -7.83
C HIS A 155 -7.79 5.72 -8.27
N PRO A 156 -7.18 5.95 -9.46
CA PRO A 156 -6.00 5.22 -9.93
C PRO A 156 -4.79 5.28 -9.00
N ASN A 157 -4.56 6.42 -8.32
CA ASN A 157 -3.49 6.48 -7.30
C ASN A 157 -3.81 5.59 -6.10
N THR A 158 -5.07 5.53 -5.68
CA THR A 158 -5.49 4.67 -4.57
C THR A 158 -5.26 3.19 -4.87
N LEU A 159 -5.52 2.75 -6.11
CA LEU A 159 -5.18 1.41 -6.59
C LEU A 159 -3.68 1.13 -6.40
N HIS A 160 -2.83 1.98 -6.97
CA HIS A 160 -1.37 1.76 -6.93
C HIS A 160 -0.86 1.74 -5.49
N MET A 161 -1.34 2.66 -4.63
CA MET A 161 -0.94 2.69 -3.23
C MET A 161 -1.33 1.42 -2.47
N ASN A 162 -2.51 0.83 -2.74
CA ASN A 162 -2.89 -0.43 -2.11
C ASN A 162 -1.96 -1.58 -2.55
N VAL A 163 -1.60 -1.65 -3.84
CA VAL A 163 -0.63 -2.64 -4.35
C VAL A 163 0.76 -2.43 -3.73
N LEU A 164 1.20 -1.19 -3.59
CA LEU A 164 2.47 -0.86 -2.94
C LEU A 164 2.46 -1.30 -1.47
N MET A 165 1.37 -1.05 -0.73
CA MET A 165 1.27 -1.52 0.66
C MET A 165 1.35 -3.04 0.76
N LEU A 166 0.66 -3.76 -0.12
CA LEU A 166 0.76 -5.23 -0.21
C LEU A 166 2.19 -5.67 -0.53
N THR A 167 2.85 -4.99 -1.48
CA THR A 167 4.26 -5.23 -1.83
C THR A 167 5.16 -5.08 -0.61
N MET A 168 4.99 -4.01 0.17
CA MET A 168 5.78 -3.76 1.38
C MET A 168 5.54 -4.83 2.46
N MET A 169 4.30 -5.28 2.67
CA MET A 169 3.99 -6.35 3.62
C MET A 169 4.63 -7.70 3.20
N LEU A 170 4.50 -8.07 1.92
CA LEU A 170 5.06 -9.33 1.40
C LEU A 170 6.59 -9.32 1.44
N MET A 171 7.20 -8.22 1.02
CA MET A 171 8.66 -8.07 1.02
C MET A 171 9.23 -7.98 2.44
N PHE A 172 8.51 -7.35 3.38
CA PHE A 172 8.86 -7.40 4.80
C PHE A 172 8.90 -8.86 5.31
N LEU A 173 7.83 -9.63 5.10
CA LEU A 173 7.74 -11.02 5.56
C LEU A 173 8.85 -11.89 4.95
N LEU A 174 9.09 -11.74 3.65
CA LEU A 174 10.18 -12.44 2.96
C LEU A 174 11.53 -12.07 3.56
N THR A 175 11.80 -10.77 3.72
CA THR A 175 13.09 -10.26 4.22
C THR A 175 13.37 -10.76 5.64
N VAL A 176 12.39 -10.68 6.54
CA VAL A 176 12.51 -11.22 7.90
C VAL A 176 12.76 -12.72 7.89
N ALA A 177 12.06 -13.47 7.04
CA ALA A 177 12.25 -14.92 6.95
C ALA A 177 13.67 -15.28 6.48
N LEU A 178 14.20 -14.55 5.49
CA LEU A 178 15.54 -14.75 4.96
C LEU A 178 16.64 -14.31 5.93
N MET A 179 16.43 -13.26 6.72
CA MET A 179 17.41 -12.78 7.71
C MET A 179 17.65 -13.79 8.85
N ARG A 180 16.69 -14.70 9.11
CA ARG A 180 16.82 -15.76 10.11
C ARG A 180 17.66 -16.95 9.63
N ASN A 181 18.13 -16.95 8.38
CA ASN A 181 19.00 -18.00 7.85
C ASN A 181 20.45 -17.75 8.26
N HIS A 182 21.01 -18.65 9.06
CA HIS A 182 22.37 -18.54 9.60
C HIS A 182 23.44 -19.30 8.79
N ASP A 183 23.04 -20.18 7.85
CA ASP A 183 23.97 -20.94 7.03
C ASP A 183 24.53 -20.11 5.84
N VAL A 184 25.84 -20.18 5.61
CA VAL A 184 26.59 -19.36 4.63
C VAL A 184 26.18 -19.66 3.19
N ASN A 185 26.01 -20.94 2.84
CA ASN A 185 25.57 -21.34 1.48
C ASN A 185 24.13 -20.88 1.24
N THR A 186 23.27 -21.05 2.25
CA THR A 186 21.89 -20.56 2.25
C THR A 186 21.83 -19.03 2.18
N GLN A 187 22.82 -18.30 2.71
CA GLN A 187 22.85 -16.84 2.67
C GLN A 187 23.03 -16.29 1.25
N ARG A 188 23.93 -16.87 0.44
CA ARG A 188 24.12 -16.45 -0.96
C ARG A 188 22.84 -16.63 -1.77
N MET A 189 22.16 -17.76 -1.57
CA MET A 189 20.87 -18.04 -2.20
C MET A 189 19.79 -17.09 -1.72
N SER A 190 19.73 -16.80 -0.42
CA SER A 190 18.76 -15.86 0.14
C SER A 190 18.89 -14.45 -0.46
N ARG A 191 20.13 -13.99 -0.72
CA ARG A 191 20.38 -12.74 -1.46
C ARG A 191 19.80 -12.78 -2.87
N PHE A 192 20.03 -13.86 -3.61
CA PHE A 192 19.48 -14.03 -4.95
C PHE A 192 17.94 -14.07 -4.94
N VAL A 193 17.34 -14.81 -4.01
CA VAL A 193 15.88 -14.90 -3.85
C VAL A 193 15.28 -13.54 -3.55
N LEU A 194 15.90 -12.74 -2.67
CA LEU A 194 15.41 -11.40 -2.38
C LEU A 194 15.48 -10.48 -3.61
N ILE A 195 16.58 -10.53 -4.37
CA ILE A 195 16.72 -9.74 -5.60
C ILE A 195 15.66 -10.14 -6.61
N LEU A 196 15.50 -11.46 -6.86
CA LEU A 196 14.49 -11.97 -7.78
C LEU A 196 13.08 -11.56 -7.35
N ALA A 197 12.74 -11.71 -6.07
CA ALA A 197 11.46 -11.27 -5.53
C ALA A 197 11.25 -9.76 -5.67
N SER A 198 12.30 -8.96 -5.47
CA SER A 198 12.25 -7.50 -5.64
C SER A 198 11.99 -7.14 -7.11
N VAL A 199 12.65 -7.82 -8.05
CA VAL A 199 12.41 -7.62 -9.49
C VAL A 199 10.98 -8.01 -9.87
N MET A 200 10.50 -9.18 -9.44
CA MET A 200 9.12 -9.61 -9.72
C MET A 200 8.09 -8.66 -9.12
N ALA A 201 8.31 -8.22 -7.87
CA ALA A 201 7.44 -7.23 -7.22
C ALA A 201 7.45 -5.89 -7.97
N PHE A 202 8.62 -5.43 -8.43
CA PHE A 202 8.71 -4.21 -9.23
C PHE A 202 8.00 -4.37 -10.58
N MET A 203 8.19 -5.49 -11.29
CA MET A 203 7.49 -5.76 -12.54
C MET A 203 5.97 -5.80 -12.37
N PHE A 204 5.47 -6.31 -11.23
CA PHE A 204 4.05 -6.23 -10.93
C PHE A 204 3.57 -4.79 -10.67
N ASN A 205 4.38 -3.94 -10.02
CA ASN A 205 4.06 -2.52 -9.87
C ASN A 205 4.14 -1.76 -11.22
N VAL A 206 5.04 -2.15 -12.14
CA VAL A 206 5.06 -1.65 -13.52
C VAL A 206 3.78 -2.06 -14.26
N TYR A 207 3.34 -3.31 -14.11
CA TYR A 207 2.05 -3.75 -14.67
C TYR A 207 0.88 -2.91 -14.14
N ILE A 208 0.83 -2.65 -12.84
CA ILE A 208 -0.20 -1.78 -12.24
C ILE A 208 -0.03 -0.31 -12.68
N PHE A 209 1.19 0.14 -12.98
CA PHE A 209 1.43 1.46 -13.55
C PHE A 209 0.80 1.62 -14.95
N LEU A 210 0.83 0.57 -15.80
CA LEU A 210 0.18 0.62 -17.13
C LEU A 210 -1.31 0.98 -17.05
N TYR A 211 -1.98 0.54 -15.99
CA TYR A 211 -3.38 0.86 -15.71
C TYR A 211 -3.53 2.19 -14.96
N SER A 212 -2.84 2.33 -13.83
CA SER A 212 -3.05 3.46 -12.92
C SER A 212 -2.48 4.79 -13.40
N GLY A 213 -1.43 4.76 -14.24
CA GLY A 213 -0.63 5.93 -14.62
C GLY A 213 0.06 6.62 -13.43
N SER A 214 0.14 5.98 -12.26
CA SER A 214 0.63 6.61 -11.03
C SER A 214 2.15 6.65 -10.95
N ARG A 215 2.75 7.76 -11.39
CA ARG A 215 4.22 7.97 -11.35
C ARG A 215 4.76 7.93 -9.92
N THR A 216 4.02 8.49 -8.97
CA THR A 216 4.38 8.52 -7.54
C THR A 216 4.40 7.10 -6.95
N GLY A 217 3.38 6.28 -7.26
CA GLY A 217 3.32 4.88 -6.84
C GLY A 217 4.49 4.06 -7.38
N LEU A 218 4.79 4.19 -8.67
CA LEU A 218 5.89 3.47 -9.31
C LEU A 218 7.25 3.85 -8.71
N LEU A 219 7.51 5.16 -8.55
CA LEU A 219 8.76 5.65 -7.96
C LEU A 219 8.92 5.19 -6.50
N ALA A 220 7.86 5.28 -5.70
CA ALA A 220 7.88 4.81 -4.31
C ALA A 220 8.12 3.29 -4.21
N SER A 221 7.54 2.50 -5.13
CA SER A 221 7.81 1.06 -5.20
C SER A 221 9.27 0.76 -5.49
N PHE A 222 9.88 1.47 -6.44
CA PHE A 222 11.29 1.33 -6.77
C PHE A 222 12.19 1.63 -5.58
N ILE A 223 11.97 2.78 -4.94
CA ILE A 223 12.80 3.22 -3.80
C ILE A 223 12.66 2.29 -2.61
N TYR A 224 11.44 1.88 -2.27
CA TYR A 224 11.25 0.91 -1.19
C TYR A 224 12.00 -0.40 -1.47
N LEU A 225 11.82 -0.99 -2.67
CA LEU A 225 12.45 -2.24 -3.04
C LEU A 225 13.99 -2.12 -3.08
N PHE A 226 14.50 -1.00 -3.57
CA PHE A 226 15.93 -0.69 -3.57
C PHE A 226 16.48 -0.61 -2.15
N ILE A 227 15.85 0.16 -1.24
CA ILE A 227 16.30 0.30 0.15
C ILE A 227 16.22 -1.05 0.87
N ASN A 228 15.14 -1.81 0.68
CA ASN A 228 14.97 -3.12 1.31
C ASN A 228 16.06 -4.11 0.84
N ALA A 229 16.32 -4.19 -0.47
CA ALA A 229 17.38 -5.01 -1.01
C ALA A 229 18.76 -4.52 -0.52
N TYR A 230 19.02 -3.22 -0.55
CA TYR A 230 20.28 -2.62 -0.12
C TYR A 230 20.61 -2.94 1.34
N LEU A 231 19.68 -2.68 2.27
CA LEU A 231 19.88 -2.94 3.71
C LEU A 231 20.06 -4.44 3.99
N TYR A 232 19.32 -5.30 3.29
CA TYR A 232 19.52 -6.74 3.41
C TYR A 232 20.92 -7.17 2.92
N LEU A 233 21.31 -6.75 1.71
CA LEU A 233 22.59 -7.10 1.09
C LEU A 233 23.79 -6.55 1.86
N ARG A 234 23.65 -5.39 2.50
CA ARG A 234 24.70 -4.77 3.32
C ARG A 234 25.05 -5.63 4.55
N GLY A 235 24.09 -6.39 5.07
CA GLY A 235 24.29 -7.30 6.19
C GLY A 235 24.35 -6.64 7.57
N LYS A 236 24.86 -5.41 7.68
CA LYS A 236 24.92 -4.61 8.92
C LYS A 236 24.73 -3.12 8.63
N ILE A 237 24.16 -2.39 9.57
CA ILE A 237 23.97 -0.93 9.46
C ILE A 237 25.27 -0.20 9.82
N GLY A 238 25.95 0.36 8.82
CA GLY A 238 27.14 1.18 8.97
C GLY A 238 26.84 2.63 9.34
N ILE A 239 27.88 3.48 9.40
CA ILE A 239 27.77 4.89 9.79
C ILE A 239 26.98 5.68 8.74
N PHE A 240 27.28 5.45 7.45
CA PHE A 240 26.58 6.11 6.35
C PHE A 240 25.07 5.80 6.39
N GLU A 241 24.73 4.52 6.55
CA GLU A 241 23.34 4.07 6.64
C GLU A 241 22.65 4.68 7.86
N LYS A 242 23.32 4.78 9.01
CA LYS A 242 22.79 5.47 10.20
C LYS A 242 22.47 6.93 9.90
N ILE A 243 23.37 7.66 9.25
CA ILE A 243 23.16 9.08 8.90
C ILE A 243 21.92 9.21 8.00
N CYS A 244 21.84 8.40 6.94
CA CYS A 244 20.69 8.39 6.03
C CYS A 244 19.37 8.07 6.75
N LEU A 245 19.38 7.09 7.67
CA LEU A 245 18.20 6.72 8.45
C LEU A 245 17.75 7.83 9.39
N TYR A 246 18.68 8.48 10.11
CA TYR A 246 18.34 9.58 11.02
C TYR A 246 17.88 10.84 10.28
N ILE A 247 18.46 11.14 9.11
CA ILE A 247 18.10 12.34 8.34
C ILE A 247 16.78 12.17 7.59
N SER A 248 16.31 10.94 7.37
CA SER A 248 15.13 10.63 6.56
C SER A 248 13.88 11.42 6.96
N PHE A 249 13.51 11.40 8.24
CA PHE A 249 12.34 12.10 8.75
C PHE A 249 12.48 13.64 8.65
N PRO A 250 13.54 14.28 9.19
CA PRO A 250 13.68 15.73 9.08
C PRO A 250 13.82 16.20 7.64
N PHE A 251 14.44 15.40 6.75
CA PHE A 251 14.53 15.70 5.33
C PHE A 251 13.15 15.75 4.65
N VAL A 252 12.30 14.75 4.91
CA VAL A 252 10.92 14.73 4.38
C VAL A 252 10.07 15.87 4.95
N CYS A 253 10.26 16.23 6.23
CA CYS A 253 9.63 17.41 6.82
C CYS A 253 10.09 18.70 6.14
N PHE A 254 11.40 18.85 5.90
CA PHE A 254 11.96 19.99 5.20
C PHE A 254 11.37 20.12 3.79
N ILE A 255 11.32 19.03 3.01
CA ILE A 255 10.73 19.00 1.67
C ILE A 255 9.25 19.40 1.70
N SER A 256 8.49 18.95 2.69
CA SER A 256 7.04 19.14 2.72
C SER A 256 6.61 20.49 3.29
N ILE A 257 7.39 21.05 4.22
CA ILE A 257 7.00 22.22 5.01
C ILE A 257 7.80 23.45 4.62
N VAL A 258 9.10 23.32 4.36
CA VAL A 258 10.01 24.46 4.19
C VAL A 258 10.34 24.71 2.73
N LEU A 259 10.72 23.66 2.00
CA LEU A 259 11.17 23.75 0.61
C LEU A 259 10.19 24.46 -0.34
N PRO A 260 8.85 24.30 -0.23
CA PRO A 260 7.92 25.02 -1.10
C PRO A 260 8.10 26.54 -0.99
N PHE A 261 8.54 27.08 0.14
CA PHE A 261 8.72 28.52 0.37
C PHE A 261 10.14 29.02 0.04
N LEU A 262 11.10 28.12 -0.17
CA LEU A 262 12.48 28.49 -0.51
C LEU A 262 12.71 28.58 -2.02
N LEU A 263 11.87 27.93 -2.83
CA LEU A 263 11.99 27.92 -4.29
C LEU A 263 11.17 29.07 -4.88
N ASP A 264 11.74 29.90 -5.75
CA ASP A 264 11.00 30.98 -6.41
C ASP A 264 11.15 30.97 -7.95
N GLY A 265 10.22 31.66 -8.61
CA GLY A 265 10.19 31.86 -10.05
C GLY A 265 10.17 30.54 -10.84
N LYS A 266 10.97 30.49 -11.91
CA LYS A 266 11.01 29.34 -12.83
C LYS A 266 11.39 28.02 -12.18
N MET A 267 12.20 28.04 -11.11
CA MET A 267 12.61 26.83 -10.41
C MET A 267 11.44 26.23 -9.63
N PHE A 268 10.60 27.07 -9.02
CA PHE A 268 9.37 26.61 -8.36
C PHE A 268 8.42 25.95 -9.36
N GLU A 269 8.13 26.64 -10.48
CA GLU A 269 7.22 26.13 -11.52
C GLU A 269 7.68 24.78 -12.08
N PHE A 270 8.98 24.64 -12.34
CA PHE A 270 9.56 23.39 -12.80
C PHE A 270 9.40 22.25 -11.78
N VAL A 271 9.79 22.49 -10.52
CA VAL A 271 9.72 21.47 -9.46
C VAL A 271 8.26 21.08 -9.17
N ASP A 272 7.37 22.07 -9.07
CA ASP A 272 5.97 21.84 -8.76
C ASP A 272 5.23 21.13 -9.90
N ARG A 273 5.42 21.53 -11.16
CA ARG A 273 4.76 20.89 -12.30
C ARG A 273 5.32 19.50 -12.59
N THR A 274 6.64 19.34 -12.58
CA THR A 274 7.29 18.12 -13.05
C THR A 274 7.47 17.07 -11.96
N VAL A 275 7.84 17.46 -10.73
CA VAL A 275 8.23 16.52 -9.66
C VAL A 275 7.10 16.30 -8.65
N PHE A 276 6.44 17.38 -8.24
CA PHE A 276 5.42 17.31 -7.18
C PHE A 276 3.98 17.37 -7.71
N THR A 277 3.80 17.59 -9.01
CA THR A 277 2.49 17.68 -9.70
C THR A 277 1.50 18.52 -8.91
N THR A 278 1.78 19.82 -8.75
CA THR A 278 0.96 20.85 -8.05
C THR A 278 0.93 20.82 -6.52
N ARG A 279 1.57 19.83 -5.88
CA ARG A 279 1.56 19.72 -4.40
C ARG A 279 2.30 20.84 -3.68
N PHE A 280 3.32 21.46 -4.29
CA PHE A 280 3.98 22.60 -3.67
C PHE A 280 3.12 23.86 -3.77
N SER A 281 2.38 24.02 -4.86
CA SER A 281 1.37 25.08 -4.98
C SER A 281 0.27 24.92 -3.92
N LEU A 282 -0.26 23.70 -3.76
CA LEU A 282 -1.22 23.40 -2.69
C LEU A 282 -0.62 23.62 -1.29
N ALA A 283 0.65 23.25 -1.07
CA ALA A 283 1.33 23.51 0.19
C ALA A 283 1.41 25.00 0.53
N ARG A 284 1.79 25.85 -0.43
CA ARG A 284 1.80 27.32 -0.28
C ARG A 284 0.41 27.88 0.00
N TYR A 285 -0.59 27.39 -0.74
CA TYR A 285 -1.97 27.80 -0.58
C TYR A 285 -2.50 27.50 0.83
N PHE A 286 -2.37 26.26 1.30
CA PHE A 286 -2.87 25.90 2.63
C PHE A 286 -2.13 26.64 3.74
N TRP A 287 -0.82 26.81 3.62
CA TRP A 287 -0.03 27.55 4.60
C TRP A 287 -0.43 29.03 4.68
N SER A 288 -0.68 29.67 3.54
CA SER A 288 -1.01 31.10 3.49
C SER A 288 -2.42 31.39 4.01
N ASN A 289 -3.34 30.44 3.85
CA ASN A 289 -4.75 30.60 4.22
C ASN A 289 -5.11 30.03 5.60
N ASN A 290 -4.19 29.33 6.27
CA ASN A 290 -4.45 28.67 7.55
C ASN A 290 -3.41 29.05 8.59
N ARG A 291 -3.86 29.22 9.84
CA ARG A 291 -2.98 29.50 10.98
C ARG A 291 -2.37 28.23 11.54
N ILE A 292 -1.17 28.35 12.10
CA ILE A 292 -0.58 27.29 12.92
C ILE A 292 -1.36 27.17 14.22
N SER A 293 -1.61 25.93 14.67
CA SER A 293 -2.24 25.66 15.96
C SER A 293 -1.52 24.56 16.73
N LEU A 294 -1.75 24.52 18.04
CA LEU A 294 -1.16 23.51 18.92
C LEU A 294 -1.79 22.12 18.72
N PHE A 295 -3.11 22.07 18.59
CA PHE A 295 -3.91 20.82 18.61
C PHE A 295 -4.66 20.55 17.30
N GLY A 296 -4.25 21.21 16.22
CA GLY A 296 -4.86 21.10 14.91
C GLY A 296 -5.98 22.10 14.68
N ILE A 297 -6.40 22.22 13.43
CA ILE A 297 -7.55 23.01 12.99
C ILE A 297 -8.31 22.22 11.93
N ARG A 298 -9.52 22.64 11.61
CA ARG A 298 -10.16 22.27 10.35
C ARG A 298 -9.68 23.26 9.28
N LEU A 299 -9.03 22.76 8.21
CA LEU A 299 -8.58 23.65 7.13
C LEU A 299 -9.73 24.50 6.59
N LEU A 300 -9.44 25.78 6.41
CA LEU A 300 -10.24 26.70 5.65
C LEU A 300 -9.79 26.64 4.20
N ASN A 301 -10.77 26.48 3.31
CA ASN A 301 -10.57 26.40 1.88
C ASN A 301 -11.44 27.49 1.23
N PRO A 302 -10.96 28.75 1.18
CA PRO A 302 -11.76 29.90 0.74
C PRO A 302 -12.15 29.81 -0.74
N GLU A 303 -11.32 29.18 -1.57
CA GLU A 303 -11.58 29.05 -3.00
C GLU A 303 -12.53 27.90 -3.31
N GLU A 304 -13.64 28.20 -3.98
CA GLU A 304 -14.72 27.23 -4.22
C GLU A 304 -14.28 26.05 -5.09
N HIS A 305 -13.43 26.30 -6.09
CA HIS A 305 -12.87 25.27 -6.96
C HIS A 305 -11.83 24.37 -6.26
N LEU A 306 -11.27 24.80 -5.13
CA LEU A 306 -10.32 24.03 -4.32
C LEU A 306 -10.96 23.35 -3.11
N ARG A 307 -12.28 23.53 -2.87
CA ARG A 307 -12.96 22.98 -1.68
C ARG A 307 -12.82 21.47 -1.52
N THR A 308 -12.68 20.72 -2.62
CA THR A 308 -12.52 19.26 -2.62
C THR A 308 -11.07 18.81 -2.47
N TYR A 309 -10.10 19.72 -2.60
CA TYR A 309 -8.68 19.43 -2.44
C TYR A 309 -8.26 19.48 -0.97
N GLY A 310 -7.39 18.54 -0.58
CA GLY A 310 -6.79 18.47 0.75
C GLY A 310 -5.27 18.64 0.71
N ILE A 311 -4.63 18.58 1.89
CA ILE A 311 -3.16 18.54 1.95
C ILE A 311 -2.70 17.12 1.62
N ASP A 312 -2.07 16.94 0.46
CA ASP A 312 -1.56 15.65 0.02
C ASP A 312 -0.18 15.30 0.61
N MET A 313 0.58 16.28 1.11
CA MET A 313 1.89 16.02 1.73
C MET A 313 1.72 15.65 3.19
N ALA A 314 2.06 14.41 3.58
CA ALA A 314 1.77 13.89 4.92
C ALA A 314 2.39 14.71 6.06
N GLN A 315 3.62 15.20 5.91
CA GLN A 315 4.26 15.96 6.99
C GLN A 315 3.66 17.36 7.14
N LEU A 316 3.24 17.98 6.04
CA LEU A 316 2.50 19.23 6.08
C LEU A 316 1.11 19.03 6.68
N TYR A 317 0.43 17.93 6.36
CA TYR A 317 -0.84 17.55 6.96
C TYR A 317 -0.70 17.33 8.48
N LEU A 318 0.34 16.61 8.92
CA LEU A 318 0.64 16.44 10.33
C LEU A 318 0.90 17.78 11.05
N PHE A 319 1.62 18.69 10.40
CA PHE A 319 2.00 19.97 10.98
C PHE A 319 0.83 20.96 11.05
N LEU A 320 0.13 21.19 9.93
CA LEU A 320 -0.94 22.19 9.82
C LEU A 320 -2.28 21.65 10.32
N GLN A 321 -2.73 20.49 9.82
CA GLN A 321 -4.07 19.97 10.13
C GLN A 321 -4.09 19.34 11.52
N LEU A 322 -3.13 18.48 11.85
CA LEU A 322 -3.12 17.76 13.14
C LEU A 322 -2.47 18.55 14.29
N GLY A 323 -1.73 19.61 13.98
CA GLY A 323 -1.19 20.57 14.95
C GLY A 323 0.21 20.25 15.49
N LEU A 324 0.81 21.28 16.08
CA LEU A 324 2.21 21.25 16.52
C LEU A 324 2.52 20.18 17.58
N VAL A 325 1.59 19.95 18.53
CA VAL A 325 1.79 18.93 19.57
C VAL A 325 1.83 17.53 18.98
N ALA A 326 0.90 17.23 18.06
CA ALA A 326 0.89 15.95 17.35
C ALA A 326 2.16 15.78 16.51
N PHE A 327 2.59 16.84 15.80
CA PHE A 327 3.82 16.85 15.04
C PHE A 327 5.06 16.52 15.90
N VAL A 328 5.22 17.16 17.05
CA VAL A 328 6.35 16.91 17.96
C VAL A 328 6.32 15.48 18.51
N VAL A 329 5.15 14.98 18.93
CA VAL A 329 5.00 13.62 19.46
C VAL A 329 5.33 12.56 18.41
N ILE A 330 4.81 12.71 17.19
CA ILE A 330 5.10 11.78 16.09
C ILE A 330 6.56 11.87 15.64
N THR A 331 7.15 13.06 15.65
CA THR A 331 8.59 13.25 15.40
C THR A 331 9.42 12.48 16.43
N ALA A 332 9.14 12.68 17.72
CA ALA A 332 9.82 11.98 18.80
C ALA A 332 9.67 10.46 18.70
N LEU A 333 8.45 9.98 18.42
CA LEU A 333 8.16 8.56 18.23
C LEU A 333 8.92 7.98 17.03
N THR A 334 8.99 8.70 15.91
CA THR A 334 9.68 8.25 14.70
C THR A 334 11.20 8.19 14.89
N ILE A 335 11.80 9.23 15.49
CA ILE A 335 13.23 9.25 15.78
C ILE A 335 13.60 8.18 16.83
N TRP A 336 12.77 8.01 17.86
CA TRP A 336 12.94 6.95 18.84
C TRP A 336 12.87 5.56 18.20
N PHE A 337 11.92 5.34 17.29
CA PHE A 337 11.80 4.11 16.53
C PHE A 337 13.05 3.84 15.69
N ILE A 338 13.53 4.84 14.93
CA ILE A 338 14.76 4.72 14.13
C ILE A 338 15.94 4.30 15.01
N ASN A 339 16.14 4.97 16.14
CA ASN A 339 17.24 4.66 17.06
C ASN A 339 17.17 3.21 17.57
N ARG A 340 16.00 2.81 18.11
CA ARG A 340 15.80 1.45 18.65
C ARG A 340 15.89 0.37 17.57
N ALA A 341 15.35 0.62 16.39
CA ALA A 341 15.41 -0.29 15.26
C ALA A 341 16.85 -0.49 14.76
N ILE A 342 17.67 0.58 14.72
CA ILE A 342 19.10 0.48 14.41
C ILE A 342 19.84 -0.36 15.46
N GLN A 343 19.57 -0.14 16.75
CA GLN A 343 20.22 -0.89 17.84
C GLN A 343 19.94 -2.39 17.76
N LYS A 344 18.79 -2.78 17.21
CA LYS A 344 18.33 -4.17 17.11
C LYS A 344 18.49 -4.79 15.72
N ASP A 345 19.14 -4.10 14.80
CA ASP A 345 19.29 -4.53 13.40
C ASP A 345 17.96 -4.86 12.69
N MET A 346 16.89 -4.11 13.00
CA MET A 346 15.54 -4.24 12.41
C MET A 346 15.48 -3.65 11.00
N ARG A 347 16.31 -4.20 10.10
CA ARG A 347 16.56 -3.67 8.76
C ARG A 347 15.34 -3.71 7.84
N ALA A 348 14.48 -4.73 7.96
CA ALA A 348 13.27 -4.85 7.15
C ALA A 348 12.23 -3.79 7.56
N GLU A 349 12.07 -3.54 8.85
CA GLU A 349 11.19 -2.53 9.42
C GLU A 349 11.67 -1.12 9.08
N LEU A 350 12.99 -0.88 9.15
CA LEU A 350 13.60 0.37 8.70
C LEU A 350 13.36 0.61 7.21
N ALA A 351 13.47 -0.41 6.36
CA ALA A 351 13.17 -0.27 4.93
C ALA A 351 11.70 0.14 4.68
N VAL A 352 10.76 -0.45 5.41
CA VAL A 352 9.34 -0.05 5.36
C VAL A 352 9.18 1.40 5.80
N LEU A 353 9.79 1.81 6.92
CA LEU A 353 9.76 3.20 7.38
C LEU A 353 10.25 4.16 6.29
N MET A 354 11.41 3.88 5.71
CA MET A 354 12.00 4.73 4.69
C MET A 354 11.11 4.86 3.45
N GLY A 355 10.54 3.74 2.99
CA GLY A 355 9.59 3.74 1.87
C GLY A 355 8.35 4.58 2.16
N MET A 356 7.78 4.47 3.36
CA MET A 356 6.59 5.24 3.75
C MET A 356 6.90 6.73 3.96
N LEU A 357 8.06 7.09 4.51
CA LEU A 357 8.48 8.49 4.65
C LEU A 357 8.67 9.13 3.29
N PHE A 358 9.34 8.43 2.36
CA PHE A 358 9.49 8.90 0.98
C PHE A 358 8.12 9.09 0.33
N LEU A 359 7.23 8.11 0.45
CA LEU A 359 5.88 8.18 -0.09
C LEU A 359 5.05 9.33 0.51
N GLY A 360 5.27 9.63 1.80
CA GLY A 360 4.65 10.75 2.52
C GLY A 360 4.97 12.14 1.96
N MET A 361 5.94 12.26 1.05
CA MET A 361 6.17 13.51 0.32
C MET A 361 5.08 13.81 -0.72
N TRP A 362 4.37 12.79 -1.20
CA TRP A 362 3.29 12.96 -2.18
C TRP A 362 1.91 12.52 -1.69
N GLU A 363 1.83 11.72 -0.62
CA GLU A 363 0.56 11.14 -0.19
C GLU A 363 0.30 11.37 1.30
N PRO A 364 -0.95 11.67 1.72
CA PRO A 364 -1.27 11.96 3.11
C PRO A 364 -1.40 10.68 3.96
N LEU A 365 -1.10 9.52 3.38
CA LEU A 365 -1.41 8.19 3.92
C LEU A 365 -0.70 7.80 5.22
N LEU A 366 0.30 8.56 5.65
CA LEU A 366 1.02 8.30 6.90
C LEU A 366 0.14 8.55 8.14
N TYR A 367 -0.78 9.52 8.07
CA TYR A 367 -1.54 10.00 9.23
C TYR A 367 -3.04 10.14 8.98
N ASN A 368 -3.50 9.82 7.77
CA ASN A 368 -4.92 9.84 7.43
C ASN A 368 -5.66 8.58 7.93
N LEU A 369 -6.97 8.55 7.73
CA LEU A 369 -7.84 7.44 8.13
C LEU A 369 -7.59 6.14 7.35
N GLY A 370 -6.64 6.12 6.42
CA GLY A 370 -6.50 5.07 5.43
C GLY A 370 -6.08 3.70 5.96
N PHE A 371 -5.73 3.55 7.24
CA PHE A 371 -5.15 2.32 7.84
C PHE A 371 -3.97 1.74 7.03
N LYS A 372 -3.27 2.59 6.26
CA LYS A 372 -2.18 2.15 5.37
C LYS A 372 -0.82 2.17 6.06
N ASN A 373 -0.64 3.04 7.06
CA ASN A 373 0.62 3.16 7.78
C ASN A 373 0.78 2.07 8.84
N PHE A 374 1.19 0.88 8.41
CA PHE A 374 1.43 -0.25 9.32
C PHE A 374 2.76 -0.16 10.08
N ILE A 375 3.54 0.92 9.97
CA ILE A 375 4.75 1.11 10.81
C ILE A 375 4.38 1.18 12.29
N TYR A 376 3.17 1.63 12.61
CA TYR A 376 2.66 1.65 13.97
C TYR A 376 2.59 0.24 14.61
N VAL A 377 2.50 -0.83 13.80
CA VAL A 377 2.66 -2.22 14.26
C VAL A 377 4.06 -2.45 14.83
N PHE A 378 5.10 -1.97 14.14
CA PHE A 378 6.50 -2.10 14.58
C PHE A 378 6.81 -1.17 15.77
N MET A 379 6.29 0.06 15.74
CA MET A 379 6.40 0.99 16.88
C MET A 379 5.72 0.41 18.13
N GLY A 380 4.57 -0.24 17.96
CA GLY A 380 3.84 -0.88 19.06
C GLY A 380 4.62 -2.01 19.72
N GLN A 381 5.26 -2.86 18.91
CA GLN A 381 6.15 -3.91 19.43
C GLN A 381 7.27 -3.30 20.29
N LEU A 382 8.00 -2.32 19.76
CA LEU A 382 9.10 -1.69 20.49
C LEU A 382 8.61 -0.93 21.73
N LEU A 383 7.40 -0.36 21.69
CA LEU A 383 6.83 0.41 22.80
C LEU A 383 6.60 -0.50 24.00
N TYR A 384 5.92 -1.63 23.78
CA TYR A 384 5.68 -2.58 24.86
C TYR A 384 6.94 -3.28 25.34
N GLU A 385 7.91 -3.53 24.45
CA GLU A 385 9.20 -4.05 24.90
C GLU A 385 9.93 -3.04 25.80
N ALA A 386 9.89 -1.75 25.47
CA ALA A 386 10.48 -0.70 26.31
C ALA A 386 9.74 -0.52 27.66
N LEU A 387 8.43 -0.71 27.69
CA LEU A 387 7.61 -0.54 28.90
C LEU A 387 7.63 -1.76 29.83
N SER A 388 7.63 -2.97 29.27
CA SER A 388 7.52 -4.22 30.01
C SER A 388 8.83 -4.99 30.17
N GLY A 389 9.85 -4.66 29.36
CA GLY A 389 11.10 -5.42 29.29
C GLY A 389 10.97 -6.80 28.65
N ALA A 390 9.75 -7.23 28.30
CA ALA A 390 9.50 -8.55 27.73
C ALA A 390 9.57 -8.49 26.20
N VAL A 391 10.49 -9.24 25.62
CA VAL A 391 10.54 -9.50 24.18
C VAL A 391 9.46 -10.52 23.85
N VAL A 392 8.56 -10.17 22.92
CA VAL A 392 7.60 -11.14 22.38
C VAL A 392 8.37 -12.10 21.48
N THR A 393 8.62 -13.30 21.97
CA THR A 393 9.11 -14.42 21.15
C THR A 393 8.01 -14.92 20.22
N GLU A 394 8.40 -15.32 19.02
CA GLU A 394 7.50 -15.96 18.06
C GLU A 394 7.11 -17.35 18.56
N ASP A 395 5.84 -17.69 18.48
CA ASP A 395 5.41 -19.05 18.79
C ASP A 395 5.93 -20.03 17.71
N GLU A 396 6.12 -21.30 18.09
CA GLU A 396 6.59 -22.39 17.21
C GLU A 396 5.82 -22.47 15.88
N ARG A 397 4.52 -22.14 15.87
CA ARG A 397 3.68 -22.16 14.66
C ARG A 397 4.06 -21.05 13.67
N THR A 398 4.45 -19.87 14.15
CA THR A 398 4.95 -18.79 13.28
C THR A 398 6.33 -19.13 12.78
N GLU A 399 7.21 -19.63 13.64
CA GLU A 399 8.54 -20.09 13.25
C GLU A 399 8.46 -21.19 12.17
N LYS A 400 7.58 -22.18 12.35
CA LYS A 400 7.33 -23.22 11.34
C LYS A 400 6.77 -22.69 10.02
N SER A 401 6.08 -21.55 10.04
CA SER A 401 5.58 -20.93 8.80
C SER A 401 6.64 -20.11 8.08
N LEU A 402 7.52 -19.45 8.84
CA LEU A 402 8.70 -18.75 8.29
C LEU A 402 9.76 -19.75 7.83
N SER A 403 9.83 -20.93 8.45
CA SER A 403 10.83 -21.95 8.11
C SER A 403 10.68 -22.52 6.70
N TYR A 404 9.52 -22.35 6.05
CA TYR A 404 9.37 -22.62 4.63
C TYR A 404 10.34 -21.80 3.76
N PHE A 405 10.58 -20.54 4.13
CA PHE A 405 11.57 -19.66 3.48
C PHE A 405 12.97 -19.84 4.06
N GLN A 406 13.13 -20.60 5.13
CA GLN A 406 14.45 -20.89 5.72
C GLN A 406 15.12 -22.11 5.08
N ASN A 407 14.31 -23.09 4.66
CA ASN A 407 14.77 -24.32 4.02
C ASN A 407 14.99 -24.16 2.50
N ILE A 408 15.60 -23.06 2.07
CA ILE A 408 15.92 -22.83 0.66
C ILE A 408 17.15 -23.68 0.31
N ASN A 409 16.91 -24.79 -0.40
CA ASN A 409 17.98 -25.62 -0.96
C ASN A 409 18.11 -25.41 -2.49
N PRO A 410 19.27 -25.73 -3.08
CA PRO A 410 19.52 -25.52 -4.51
C PRO A 410 18.49 -26.20 -5.42
N GLU A 411 17.99 -27.37 -5.03
CA GLU A 411 17.02 -28.14 -5.78
C GLU A 411 15.63 -27.50 -5.80
N LEU A 412 15.15 -27.02 -4.64
CA LEU A 412 13.90 -26.27 -4.51
C LEU A 412 13.98 -24.98 -5.30
N MET A 413 15.11 -24.26 -5.22
CA MET A 413 15.31 -23.03 -5.98
C MET A 413 15.31 -23.29 -7.49
N LYS A 414 16.04 -24.30 -7.97
CA LYS A 414 16.02 -24.69 -9.39
C LYS A 414 14.61 -25.02 -9.85
N THR A 415 13.87 -25.79 -9.05
CA THR A 415 12.47 -26.14 -9.35
C THR A 415 11.57 -24.91 -9.40
N THR A 416 11.66 -24.02 -8.41
CA THR A 416 10.87 -22.79 -8.36
C THR A 416 11.19 -21.87 -9.54
N LEU A 417 12.48 -21.70 -9.88
CA LEU A 417 12.90 -20.94 -11.06
C LEU A 417 12.35 -21.55 -12.34
N SER A 418 12.45 -22.87 -12.52
CA SER A 418 11.85 -23.53 -13.67
C SER A 418 10.33 -23.30 -13.76
N ILE A 419 9.61 -23.37 -12.65
CA ILE A 419 8.16 -23.12 -12.61
C ILE A 419 7.85 -21.65 -12.97
N ILE A 420 8.61 -20.69 -12.46
CA ILE A 420 8.47 -19.27 -12.80
C ILE A 420 8.75 -19.05 -14.30
N SER A 421 9.82 -19.64 -14.83
CA SER A 421 10.16 -19.55 -16.26
C SER A 421 9.08 -20.15 -17.14
N ILE A 422 8.51 -21.30 -16.77
CA ILE A 422 7.37 -21.90 -17.48
C ILE A 422 6.17 -20.95 -17.46
N GLY A 423 5.84 -20.39 -16.30
CA GLY A 423 4.76 -19.39 -16.19
C GLY A 423 4.98 -18.18 -17.10
N LEU A 424 6.21 -17.67 -17.18
CA LEU A 424 6.57 -16.56 -18.05
C LEU A 424 6.41 -16.92 -19.54
N VAL A 425 6.83 -18.12 -19.95
CA VAL A 425 6.61 -18.62 -21.32
C VAL A 425 5.12 -18.75 -21.63
N VAL A 426 4.33 -19.33 -20.71
CA VAL A 426 2.87 -19.42 -20.87
C VAL A 426 2.24 -18.04 -21.03
N GLY A 427 2.69 -17.06 -20.25
CA GLY A 427 2.21 -15.68 -20.36
C GLY A 427 2.55 -15.01 -21.69
N ILE A 428 3.77 -15.21 -22.19
CA ILE A 428 4.16 -14.71 -23.53
C ILE A 428 3.28 -15.36 -24.60
N VAL A 429 3.13 -16.68 -24.58
CA VAL A 429 2.30 -17.41 -25.55
C VAL A 429 0.85 -16.94 -25.51
N ALA A 430 0.27 -16.75 -24.32
CA ALA A 430 -1.10 -16.27 -24.16
C ALA A 430 -1.28 -14.83 -24.69
N SER A 431 -0.30 -13.94 -24.45
CA SER A 431 -0.33 -12.57 -25.00
C SER A 431 -0.26 -12.58 -26.52
N THR A 432 0.66 -13.37 -27.10
CA THR A 432 0.80 -13.52 -28.55
C THR A 432 -0.45 -14.14 -29.17
N LEU A 433 -1.05 -15.14 -28.52
CA LEU A 433 -2.30 -15.74 -28.99
C LEU A 433 -3.42 -14.70 -29.00
N TYR A 434 -3.53 -13.88 -27.95
CA TYR A 434 -4.51 -12.78 -27.92
C TYR A 434 -4.29 -11.81 -29.09
N LEU A 435 -3.07 -11.33 -29.29
CA LEU A 435 -2.73 -10.37 -30.35
C LEU A 435 -2.95 -10.92 -31.77
N THR A 436 -2.80 -12.25 -31.96
CA THR A 436 -2.98 -12.90 -33.27
C THR A 436 -4.41 -13.37 -33.51
N SER A 437 -5.20 -13.57 -32.46
CA SER A 437 -6.57 -14.11 -32.54
C SER A 437 -7.65 -13.05 -32.42
N THR A 438 -7.29 -11.81 -32.13
CA THR A 438 -8.23 -10.69 -32.01
C THR A 438 -7.85 -9.58 -32.97
N LYS A 439 -8.83 -8.78 -33.41
CA LYS A 439 -8.58 -7.63 -34.27
C LYS A 439 -8.09 -6.46 -33.43
N THR A 440 -7.13 -5.72 -33.96
CA THR A 440 -6.75 -4.42 -33.39
C THR A 440 -7.92 -3.44 -33.60
N PRO A 441 -8.36 -2.73 -32.55
CA PRO A 441 -9.45 -1.79 -32.65
C PRO A 441 -9.03 -0.54 -33.45
N ASP A 442 -9.93 -0.03 -34.27
CA ASP A 442 -9.74 1.24 -34.98
C ASP A 442 -10.08 2.44 -34.07
N TYR A 443 -11.07 2.26 -33.19
CA TYR A 443 -11.55 3.29 -32.27
C TYR A 443 -11.87 2.71 -30.89
N LEU A 444 -11.92 3.62 -29.92
CA LEU A 444 -12.42 3.34 -28.58
C LEU A 444 -13.59 4.26 -28.26
N TYR A 445 -14.64 3.74 -27.64
CA TYR A 445 -15.81 4.50 -27.20
C TYR A 445 -15.88 4.48 -25.68
N GLY A 446 -15.95 5.66 -25.05
CA GLY A 446 -16.02 5.80 -23.60
C GLY A 446 -17.10 6.79 -23.16
N ASP A 447 -17.68 6.60 -21.97
CA ASP A 447 -18.69 7.46 -21.34
C ASP A 447 -18.15 8.78 -20.73
N ARG A 448 -16.85 9.07 -20.88
CA ARG A 448 -16.19 10.22 -20.24
C ARG A 448 -15.38 11.07 -21.21
N GLU A 449 -15.72 12.35 -21.28
CA GLU A 449 -15.02 13.37 -22.07
C GLU A 449 -14.02 14.19 -21.27
N GLN A 450 -14.16 14.27 -19.95
CA GLN A 450 -13.38 15.23 -19.17
C GLN A 450 -12.15 14.59 -18.55
N SER A 451 -11.09 15.40 -18.43
CA SER A 451 -9.89 15.02 -17.69
C SER A 451 -10.19 14.85 -16.19
N GLU A 452 -9.25 14.26 -15.45
CA GLU A 452 -9.32 14.18 -13.98
C GLU A 452 -9.49 15.58 -13.32
N ALA A 453 -8.99 16.64 -13.97
CA ALA A 453 -9.13 18.02 -13.49
C ALA A 453 -10.43 18.71 -13.92
N GLY A 454 -11.31 18.00 -14.65
CA GLY A 454 -12.55 18.55 -15.20
C GLY A 454 -12.37 19.34 -16.49
N GLU A 455 -11.19 19.27 -17.12
CA GLU A 455 -10.94 19.93 -18.41
C GLU A 455 -11.61 19.13 -19.53
N SER A 456 -12.44 19.78 -20.34
CA SER A 456 -13.09 19.14 -21.49
C SER A 456 -12.11 19.00 -22.65
N PHE A 457 -12.13 17.84 -23.32
CA PHE A 457 -11.42 17.64 -24.59
C PHE A 457 -12.20 18.18 -25.80
N GLY A 458 -13.38 18.78 -25.60
CA GLY A 458 -14.19 19.38 -26.67
C GLY A 458 -14.72 18.35 -27.67
N MET A 459 -15.03 17.14 -27.19
CA MET A 459 -15.55 16.05 -28.02
C MET A 459 -17.08 16.14 -28.13
N ASP A 460 -17.61 15.75 -29.29
CA ASP A 460 -19.05 15.71 -29.53
C ASP A 460 -19.67 14.46 -28.88
N PRO A 461 -20.75 14.59 -28.09
CA PRO A 461 -21.43 13.45 -27.49
C PRO A 461 -22.20 12.64 -28.54
N MET A 462 -22.07 11.32 -28.47
CA MET A 462 -22.83 10.35 -29.27
C MET A 462 -23.80 9.57 -28.39
N TYR A 463 -25.05 9.43 -28.82
CA TYR A 463 -26.05 8.61 -28.15
C TYR A 463 -26.27 7.36 -29.00
N ILE A 464 -25.78 6.22 -28.51
CA ILE A 464 -25.64 4.99 -29.29
C ILE A 464 -26.62 3.95 -28.71
N SER A 465 -27.38 3.30 -29.58
CA SER A 465 -28.30 2.22 -29.19
C SER A 465 -27.55 0.93 -28.83
N GLU A 466 -28.19 0.02 -28.09
CA GLU A 466 -27.59 -1.27 -27.72
C GLU A 466 -27.23 -2.11 -28.95
N ALA A 467 -28.05 -2.03 -30.00
CA ALA A 467 -27.79 -2.71 -31.28
C ALA A 467 -26.57 -2.14 -32.01
N GLU A 468 -26.36 -0.83 -31.96
CA GLU A 468 -25.18 -0.18 -32.54
C GLU A 468 -23.92 -0.48 -31.75
N ILE A 469 -23.99 -0.55 -30.41
CA ILE A 469 -22.88 -0.98 -29.55
C ILE A 469 -22.44 -2.41 -29.91
N ALA A 470 -23.39 -3.35 -30.05
CA ALA A 470 -23.07 -4.72 -30.46
C ALA A 470 -22.34 -4.75 -31.81
N HIS A 471 -22.79 -3.93 -32.78
CA HIS A 471 -22.12 -3.82 -34.07
C HIS A 471 -20.70 -3.20 -33.97
N ILE A 472 -20.50 -2.23 -33.09
CA ILE A 472 -19.19 -1.61 -32.82
C ILE A 472 -18.22 -2.65 -32.22
N GLU A 473 -18.67 -3.44 -31.25
CA GLU A 473 -17.88 -4.50 -30.62
C GLU A 473 -17.58 -5.65 -31.58
N ASP A 474 -18.54 -6.07 -32.41
CA ASP A 474 -18.34 -7.06 -33.48
C ASP A 474 -17.32 -6.59 -34.53
N GLY A 475 -17.25 -5.26 -34.74
CA GLY A 475 -16.20 -4.61 -35.53
C GLY A 475 -14.79 -4.76 -34.94
N GLY A 476 -14.68 -5.12 -33.66
CA GLY A 476 -13.42 -5.25 -32.91
C GLY A 476 -13.03 -4.00 -32.12
N ASN A 477 -13.89 -2.97 -32.08
CA ASN A 477 -13.63 -1.75 -31.33
C ASN A 477 -13.85 -1.95 -29.83
N ILE A 478 -13.25 -1.06 -29.02
CA ILE A 478 -13.36 -1.12 -27.57
C ILE A 478 -14.49 -0.21 -27.11
N VAL A 479 -15.41 -0.74 -26.30
CA VAL A 479 -16.44 0.04 -25.60
C VAL A 479 -16.19 -0.05 -24.09
N ILE A 480 -16.27 1.09 -23.40
CA ILE A 480 -16.09 1.18 -21.94
C ILE A 480 -17.18 2.08 -21.36
N GLY A 481 -17.85 1.60 -20.30
CA GLY A 481 -18.77 2.42 -19.52
C GLY A 481 -20.15 2.65 -20.14
N TYR A 482 -20.50 1.92 -21.21
CA TYR A 482 -21.86 1.97 -21.76
C TYR A 482 -22.90 1.53 -20.73
N VAL A 483 -24.00 2.28 -20.61
CA VAL A 483 -25.11 2.01 -19.70
C VAL A 483 -26.41 1.86 -20.48
N ASP A 484 -26.79 2.90 -21.22
CA ASP A 484 -27.98 2.95 -22.05
C ASP A 484 -27.88 4.08 -23.09
N GLU A 485 -28.90 4.21 -23.93
CA GLU A 485 -28.97 5.18 -25.04
C GLU A 485 -29.06 6.64 -24.57
N THR A 486 -29.25 6.89 -23.27
CA THR A 486 -29.35 8.24 -22.69
C THR A 486 -28.02 8.75 -22.14
N VAL A 487 -27.04 7.86 -21.97
CA VAL A 487 -25.70 8.21 -21.52
C VAL A 487 -24.83 8.55 -22.74
N PRO A 488 -24.17 9.73 -22.77
CA PRO A 488 -23.32 10.11 -23.89
C PRO A 488 -22.06 9.24 -23.93
N MET A 489 -21.69 8.84 -25.15
CA MET A 489 -20.44 8.15 -25.48
C MET A 489 -19.58 9.07 -26.33
N TYR A 490 -18.27 8.96 -26.18
CA TYR A 490 -17.28 9.76 -26.92
C TYR A 490 -16.33 8.83 -27.67
N GLN A 491 -16.06 9.16 -28.93
CA GLN A 491 -15.18 8.39 -29.78
C GLN A 491 -13.73 8.90 -29.66
N PHE A 492 -12.85 8.01 -29.20
CA PHE A 492 -11.41 8.20 -29.09
C PHE A 492 -10.70 7.59 -30.29
N GLY A 493 -9.60 8.23 -30.70
CA GLY A 493 -8.78 7.80 -31.84
C GLY A 493 -8.05 6.47 -31.64
N SER A 494 -7.47 5.97 -32.73
CA SER A 494 -6.80 4.68 -32.81
C SER A 494 -5.60 4.54 -31.86
N GLU A 495 -4.87 5.61 -31.56
CA GLU A 495 -3.72 5.57 -30.65
C GLU A 495 -4.11 5.07 -29.24
N ILE A 496 -5.21 5.58 -28.70
CA ILE A 496 -5.73 5.17 -27.38
C ILE A 496 -6.31 3.77 -27.45
N ALA A 497 -7.03 3.47 -28.52
CA ALA A 497 -7.60 2.14 -28.75
C ALA A 497 -6.50 1.07 -28.78
N GLU A 498 -5.39 1.34 -29.47
CA GLU A 498 -4.22 0.47 -29.52
C GLU A 498 -3.56 0.32 -28.13
N MET A 499 -3.40 1.42 -27.39
CA MET A 499 -2.86 1.37 -26.02
C MET A 499 -3.70 0.47 -25.10
N GLU A 500 -5.03 0.61 -25.11
CA GLU A 500 -5.92 -0.24 -24.31
C GLU A 500 -5.92 -1.70 -24.79
N TYR A 501 -5.85 -1.93 -26.09
CA TYR A 501 -5.71 -3.25 -26.68
C TYR A 501 -4.41 -3.95 -26.22
N GLN A 502 -3.28 -3.24 -26.23
CA GLN A 502 -2.00 -3.75 -25.72
C GLN A 502 -2.07 -4.04 -24.21
N LYS A 503 -2.74 -3.21 -23.41
CA LYS A 503 -2.97 -3.48 -21.97
C LYS A 503 -3.74 -4.79 -21.77
N ARG A 504 -4.81 -5.02 -22.54
CA ARG A 504 -5.59 -6.27 -22.50
C ARG A 504 -4.72 -7.48 -22.86
N ALA A 505 -3.91 -7.38 -23.91
CA ALA A 505 -2.98 -8.45 -24.31
C ALA A 505 -1.98 -8.80 -23.20
N ILE A 506 -1.34 -7.78 -22.60
CA ILE A 506 -0.40 -7.96 -21.48
C ILE A 506 -1.10 -8.63 -20.29
N SER A 507 -2.33 -8.22 -20.00
CA SER A 507 -3.13 -8.80 -18.91
C SER A 507 -3.46 -10.27 -19.13
N PHE A 508 -3.86 -10.66 -20.35
CA PHE A 508 -4.03 -12.07 -20.70
C PHE A 508 -2.76 -12.88 -20.41
N GLY A 509 -1.59 -12.34 -20.75
CA GLY A 509 -0.31 -12.96 -20.45
C GLY A 509 -0.01 -13.08 -18.96
N VAL A 510 -0.08 -11.96 -18.22
CA VAL A 510 0.23 -11.90 -16.79
C VAL A 510 -0.63 -12.89 -16.01
N TRP A 511 -1.94 -12.90 -16.24
CA TRP A 511 -2.86 -13.75 -15.50
C TRP A 511 -2.74 -15.22 -15.89
N SER A 512 -2.56 -15.54 -17.19
CA SER A 512 -2.34 -16.92 -17.64
C SER A 512 -1.03 -17.49 -17.08
N GLY A 513 0.04 -16.70 -17.10
CA GLY A 513 1.33 -17.09 -16.55
C GLY A 513 1.27 -17.29 -15.03
N ALA A 514 0.64 -16.36 -14.30
CA ALA A 514 0.44 -16.47 -12.85
C ALA A 514 -0.38 -17.72 -12.48
N PHE A 515 -1.46 -17.99 -13.21
CA PHE A 515 -2.29 -19.17 -13.02
C PHE A 515 -1.47 -20.46 -13.23
N ALA A 516 -0.72 -20.56 -14.33
CA ALA A 516 0.15 -21.70 -14.60
C ALA A 516 1.20 -21.90 -13.49
N THR A 517 1.86 -20.84 -13.03
CA THR A 517 2.81 -20.89 -11.91
C THR A 517 2.16 -21.45 -10.64
N VAL A 518 0.97 -20.95 -10.26
CA VAL A 518 0.25 -21.43 -9.07
C VAL A 518 -0.12 -22.91 -9.20
N CYS A 519 -0.69 -23.32 -10.33
CA CYS A 519 -1.03 -24.72 -10.59
C CYS A 519 0.20 -25.64 -10.48
N LEU A 520 1.31 -25.27 -11.09
CA LEU A 520 2.56 -26.04 -11.04
C LEU A 520 3.15 -26.11 -9.63
N LEU A 521 3.10 -25.03 -8.85
CA LEU A 521 3.52 -25.03 -7.44
C LEU A 521 2.66 -25.99 -6.60
N LEU A 522 1.34 -25.99 -6.80
CA LEU A 522 0.42 -26.89 -6.10
C LEU A 522 0.65 -28.36 -6.48
N LEU A 523 0.85 -28.65 -7.77
CA LEU A 523 1.17 -29.99 -8.26
C LEU A 523 2.50 -30.50 -7.70
N ASN A 524 3.53 -29.67 -7.70
CA ASN A 524 4.83 -30.01 -7.13
C ASN A 524 4.73 -30.31 -5.62
N LYS A 525 3.97 -29.49 -4.89
CA LYS A 525 3.71 -29.71 -3.45
C LYS A 525 2.97 -31.03 -3.19
N ARG A 526 1.97 -31.38 -4.01
CA ARG A 526 1.26 -32.66 -3.93
C ARG A 526 2.19 -33.83 -4.22
N ARG A 527 3.01 -33.74 -5.28
CA ARG A 527 4.00 -34.78 -5.65
C ARG A 527 5.00 -35.04 -4.53
N LYS A 528 5.55 -34.00 -3.90
CA LYS A 528 6.47 -34.14 -2.75
C LYS A 528 5.82 -34.79 -1.54
N ARG A 529 4.54 -34.50 -1.27
CA ARG A 529 3.78 -35.17 -0.18
C ARG A 529 3.53 -36.65 -0.49
N TYR A 530 3.17 -36.98 -1.72
CA TYR A 530 2.96 -38.37 -2.13
C TYR A 530 4.25 -39.19 -1.96
N ASN A 531 5.36 -38.69 -2.49
CA ASN A 531 6.67 -39.36 -2.39
C ASN A 531 7.25 -39.44 -0.96
N ALA A 532 6.71 -38.69 0.00
CA ALA A 532 7.13 -38.77 1.41
C ALA A 532 6.28 -39.75 2.23
N ASN A 533 5.15 -40.20 1.68
CA ASN A 533 4.22 -41.14 2.31
C ASN A 533 4.29 -42.55 1.69
N VAL A 534 5.04 -42.71 0.60
CA VAL A 534 5.47 -43.98 -0.01
C VAL A 534 6.92 -44.18 0.38
#